data_AF-A0A401IUJ1-F1
#
_entry.id   AF-A0A401IUJ1-F1
#
_cell.length_a   1.000
_cell.length_b   1.000
_cell.length_c   1.000
_cell.angle_alpha   90.00
_cell.angle_beta   90.00
_cell.angle_gamma   90.00
#
_symmetry.space_group_name_H-M   'P 1'
#
loop_
_entity.id
_entity.type
_entity.pdbx_description
1 polymer ?
#
loop_
_entity_poly.entity_id
_entity_poly.type
_entity_poly.pdbx_seq_one_letter_code
_entity_poly.pdbx_strand_id
1 'polypeptide(L)'
;MIDPSKVLTELNLDETDENMQTVTSLVEQSAHIVANSISQDVSQDVFEDNDIYERAVITLATDLYYNRTLPDGLSLGLQMMINTLKGVDWTGAEKE
;
A
#
# COMPACT_ATOMS: atom_id res chain seq x y z
N MET A 1 -6.16 8.59 3.15
CA MET A 1 -6.61 7.19 3.28
C MET A 1 -6.93 6.62 1.90
N ILE A 2 -6.43 5.41 1.60
CA ILE A 2 -6.62 4.73 0.31
C ILE A 2 -8.01 4.08 0.29
N ASP A 3 -8.74 4.26 -0.81
CA ASP A 3 -10.10 3.76 -1.00
C ASP A 3 -10.10 2.24 -1.33
N PRO A 4 -10.62 1.36 -0.45
CA PRO A 4 -10.66 -0.08 -0.67
C PRO A 4 -11.48 -0.51 -1.90
N SER A 5 -12.43 0.31 -2.35
CA SER A 5 -13.26 0.01 -3.53
C SER A 5 -12.44 -0.06 -4.83
N LYS A 6 -11.34 0.71 -4.91
CA LYS A 6 -10.39 0.65 -6.03
C LYS A 6 -9.74 -0.74 -6.11
N VAL A 7 -9.38 -1.31 -4.96
CA VAL A 7 -8.74 -2.63 -4.90
C VAL A 7 -9.74 -3.75 -5.21
N LEU A 8 -10.99 -3.64 -4.75
CA LEU A 8 -12.06 -4.57 -5.18
C LEU A 8 -12.22 -4.58 -6.70
N THR A 9 -12.21 -3.40 -7.32
CA THR A 9 -12.31 -3.26 -8.77
C THR A 9 -11.10 -3.89 -9.48
N GLU A 10 -9.89 -3.66 -8.99
CA GLU A 10 -8.67 -4.27 -9.57
C GLU A 10 -8.64 -5.79 -9.43
N LEU A 11 -9.18 -6.33 -8.35
CA LEU A 11 -9.32 -7.77 -8.11
C LEU A 11 -10.54 -8.39 -8.82
N ASN A 12 -11.36 -7.57 -9.49
CA ASN A 12 -12.61 -7.98 -10.11
C ASN A 12 -13.53 -8.75 -9.12
N LEU A 13 -13.67 -8.18 -7.92
CA LEU A 13 -14.52 -8.70 -6.85
C LEU A 13 -15.83 -7.91 -6.77
N ASP A 14 -16.92 -8.62 -6.47
CA ASP A 14 -18.20 -7.98 -6.19
C ASP A 14 -18.13 -7.20 -4.87
N GLU A 15 -18.84 -6.06 -4.81
CA GLU A 15 -18.94 -5.22 -3.63
C GLU A 15 -19.90 -5.83 -2.59
N THR A 16 -19.41 -6.86 -1.92
CA THR A 16 -20.07 -7.49 -0.77
C THR A 16 -19.42 -7.04 0.53
N ASP A 17 -20.16 -7.07 1.64
CA ASP A 17 -19.62 -6.71 2.96
C ASP A 17 -18.38 -7.53 3.35
N GLU A 18 -18.37 -8.83 2.99
CA GLU A 18 -17.26 -9.74 3.25
C GLU A 18 -16.00 -9.38 2.44
N ASN A 19 -16.18 -9.09 1.14
CA ASN A 19 -15.08 -8.67 0.28
C ASN A 19 -14.53 -7.31 0.71
N MET A 20 -15.42 -6.37 1.03
CA MET A 20 -15.05 -5.04 1.52
C MET A 20 -14.26 -5.12 2.82
N GLN A 21 -14.70 -5.93 3.78
CA GLN A 21 -13.98 -6.12 5.04
C GLN A 21 -12.60 -6.73 4.81
N THR A 22 -12.51 -7.76 3.95
CA THR A 22 -11.24 -8.42 3.63
C THR A 22 -10.27 -7.45 2.96
N VAL A 23 -10.72 -6.74 1.93
CA VAL A 23 -9.88 -5.80 1.18
C VAL A 23 -9.48 -4.61 2.04
N THR A 24 -10.37 -4.07 2.88
CA THR A 24 -10.03 -2.99 3.82
C THR A 24 -8.89 -3.41 4.73
N SER A 25 -8.97 -4.60 5.34
CA SER A 25 -7.90 -5.12 6.19
C SER A 25 -6.58 -5.30 5.43
N LEU A 26 -6.63 -5.72 4.17
CA LEU A 26 -5.42 -5.90 3.35
C LEU A 26 -4.80 -4.55 2.97
N VAL A 27 -5.61 -3.55 2.64
CA VAL A 27 -5.16 -2.19 2.34
C VAL A 27 -4.50 -1.55 3.55
N GLU A 28 -5.10 -1.66 4.74
CA GLU A 28 -4.52 -1.14 5.99
C GLU A 28 -3.18 -1.80 6.32
N GLN A 29 -3.11 -3.14 6.26
CA GLN A 29 -1.86 -3.87 6.47
C GLN A 29 -0.79 -3.46 5.46
N SER A 30 -1.18 -3.33 4.19
CA SER A 30 -0.27 -2.94 3.11
C SER A 30 0.23 -1.52 3.29
N ALA A 31 -0.63 -0.59 3.69
CA ALA A 31 -0.27 0.80 3.98
C ALA A 31 0.79 0.89 5.08
N HIS A 32 0.61 0.13 6.16
CA HIS A 32 1.58 0.05 7.25
C HIS A 32 2.91 -0.58 6.81
N ILE A 33 2.89 -1.67 6.04
CA ILE A 33 4.11 -2.34 5.57
C ILE A 33 4.89 -1.42 4.64
N VAL A 34 4.22 -0.78 3.68
CA VAL A 34 4.85 0.12 2.70
C VAL A 34 5.41 1.35 3.41
N ALA A 35 4.64 2.00 4.29
CA ALA A 35 5.11 3.18 5.04
C ALA A 35 6.38 2.86 5.85
N ASN A 36 6.35 1.78 6.65
CA ASN A 36 7.51 1.34 7.43
C ASN A 36 8.69 0.91 6.57
N SER A 37 8.43 0.44 5.35
CA SER A 37 9.50 0.09 4.41
C SER A 37 10.18 1.32 3.86
N ILE A 38 9.48 2.45 3.72
CA ILE A 38 10.00 3.71 3.18
C ILE A 38 10.77 4.48 4.25
N SER A 39 10.12 4.75 5.38
CA SER A 39 10.72 5.44 6.53
C SER A 39 9.95 5.12 7.81
N GLN A 40 10.66 4.80 8.90
CA GLN A 40 10.05 4.57 10.21
C GLN A 40 9.86 5.87 11.02
N ASP A 41 10.55 6.94 10.64
CA ASP A 41 10.56 8.21 11.37
C ASP A 41 9.48 9.19 10.89
N VAL A 42 8.76 8.84 9.82
CA VAL A 42 7.78 9.71 9.15
C VAL A 42 6.38 9.13 9.33
N SER A 43 5.41 9.97 9.72
CA SER A 43 4.01 9.53 9.86
C SER A 43 3.45 9.04 8.51
N GLN A 44 2.63 7.99 8.55
CA GLN A 44 1.98 7.44 7.37
C GLN A 44 1.17 8.51 6.60
N ASP A 45 0.57 9.46 7.32
CA ASP A 45 -0.27 10.54 6.75
C ASP A 45 0.50 11.40 5.73
N VAL A 46 1.82 11.46 5.84
CA VAL A 46 2.69 12.23 4.94
C VAL A 46 2.74 11.59 3.53
N PHE A 47 2.54 10.28 3.44
CA PHE A 47 2.61 9.55 2.17
C PHE A 47 1.27 9.48 1.44
N GLU A 48 0.15 9.76 2.11
CA GLU A 48 -1.19 9.48 1.59
C GLU A 48 -1.53 10.24 0.30
N ASP A 49 -0.92 11.41 0.09
CA ASP A 49 -1.11 12.25 -1.11
C ASP A 49 -0.18 11.83 -2.27
N ASN A 50 0.65 10.79 -2.12
CA ASN A 50 1.61 10.36 -3.14
C ASN A 50 1.08 9.18 -3.99
N ASP A 51 0.94 9.39 -5.30
CA ASP A 51 0.43 8.38 -6.24
C ASP A 51 1.26 7.08 -6.28
N ILE A 52 2.58 7.17 -6.08
CA ILE A 52 3.47 5.98 -6.07
C ILE A 52 3.27 5.22 -4.76
N TYR A 53 3.05 5.91 -3.65
CA TYR A 53 2.68 5.28 -2.39
C TYR A 53 1.33 4.57 -2.51
N GLU A 54 0.29 5.24 -3.01
CA GLU A 54 -1.03 4.63 -3.24
C GLU A 54 -0.89 3.37 -4.11
N ARG A 55 -0.17 3.46 -5.23
CA ARG A 55 0.04 2.31 -6.11
C ARG A 55 0.79 1.18 -5.42
N ALA A 56 1.82 1.47 -4.62
CA ALA A 56 2.58 0.47 -3.89
C ALA A 56 1.71 -0.27 -2.87
N VAL A 57 0.84 0.45 -2.15
CA VAL A 57 -0.10 -0.16 -1.21
C VAL A 57 -1.11 -1.04 -1.93
N ILE A 58 -1.69 -0.58 -3.04
CA ILE A 58 -2.62 -1.38 -3.84
C ILE A 58 -1.94 -2.66 -4.34
N THR A 59 -0.72 -2.56 -4.89
CA THR A 59 0.04 -3.73 -5.37
C THR A 59 0.31 -4.73 -4.26
N LEU A 60 0.71 -4.27 -3.06
CA LEU A 60 0.92 -5.18 -1.94
C LEU A 60 -0.40 -5.82 -1.46
N ALA A 61 -1.50 -5.05 -1.43
CA ALA A 61 -2.80 -5.58 -1.05
C ALA A 61 -3.28 -6.66 -2.02
N THR A 62 -3.07 -6.48 -3.33
CA THR A 62 -3.38 -7.48 -4.35
C THR A 62 -2.48 -8.71 -4.23
N ASP A 63 -1.18 -8.52 -3.98
CA ASP A 63 -0.22 -9.62 -3.79
C ASP A 63 -0.61 -10.45 -2.55
N LEU A 64 -0.96 -9.81 -1.44
CA LEU A 64 -1.39 -10.47 -0.20
C LEU A 64 -2.75 -11.16 -0.32
N TYR A 65 -3.66 -10.64 -1.15
CA TYR A 65 -4.94 -11.29 -1.43
C TYR A 65 -4.73 -12.69 -2.03
N TYR A 66 -3.87 -12.80 -3.04
CA TYR A 66 -3.58 -14.08 -3.70
C TYR A 66 -2.55 -14.93 -2.96
N ASN A 67 -1.56 -14.31 -2.30
CA ASN A 67 -0.43 -15.00 -1.70
C ASN A 67 0.00 -14.37 -0.36
N ARG A 68 -0.68 -14.77 0.71
CA ARG A 68 -0.48 -14.21 2.07
C ARG A 68 0.92 -14.42 2.67
N THR A 69 1.66 -15.44 2.23
CA THR A 69 2.97 -15.75 2.81
C THR A 69 4.14 -15.17 2.03
N LEU A 70 3.90 -14.63 0.83
CA LEU A 70 4.92 -14.06 -0.05
C LEU A 70 6.20 -14.92 -0.09
N PRO A 71 6.12 -16.21 -0.49
CA PRO A 71 7.23 -17.16 -0.43
C PRO A 71 8.43 -16.70 -1.27
N ASP A 72 8.17 -15.95 -2.35
CA ASP A 72 9.18 -15.38 -3.24
C ASP A 72 9.51 -13.91 -2.89
N GLY A 73 9.00 -13.40 -1.77
CA GLY A 73 9.12 -12.03 -1.33
C GLY A 73 8.17 -11.06 -2.04
N LEU A 74 8.51 -9.76 -1.99
CA LEU A 74 7.76 -8.69 -2.65
C LEU A 74 7.95 -8.78 -4.17
N SER A 75 6.91 -8.48 -4.96
CA SER A 75 7.04 -8.41 -6.42
C SER A 75 8.09 -7.37 -6.85
N LEU A 76 8.76 -7.59 -7.99
CA LEU A 76 9.81 -6.68 -8.49
C LEU A 76 9.27 -5.25 -8.68
N GLY A 77 8.04 -5.11 -9.17
CA GLY A 77 7.36 -3.82 -9.32
C GLY A 77 7.20 -3.10 -7.97
N LEU A 78 6.75 -3.83 -6.94
CA LEU A 78 6.62 -3.28 -5.59
C LEU A 78 7.98 -2.84 -5.02
N GLN A 79 9.02 -3.65 -5.21
CA GLN A 79 10.39 -3.29 -4.80
C GLN A 79 10.87 -2.00 -5.48
N MET A 80 10.62 -1.83 -6.78
CA MET A 80 10.98 -0.62 -7.52
C MET A 80 10.25 0.62 -6.99
N MET A 81 8.95 0.50 -6.66
CA MET A 81 8.17 1.60 -6.09
C MET A 81 8.68 1.99 -4.70
N ILE A 82 8.92 1.01 -3.82
CA ILE A 82 9.49 1.26 -2.50
C ILE A 82 10.86 1.95 -2.62
N ASN A 83 11.74 1.49 -3.51
CA ASN A 83 13.04 2.11 -3.71
C ASN A 83 12.94 3.54 -4.24
N THR A 84 11.96 3.81 -5.10
CA THR A 84 11.68 5.18 -5.59
C THR A 84 11.24 6.08 -4.44
N LEU A 85 10.32 5.60 -3.60
CA LEU A 85 9.81 6.34 -2.45
C LEU A 85 10.88 6.61 -1.38
N LYS A 86 11.80 5.67 -1.16
CA LYS A 86 12.97 5.87 -0.27
C LYS A 86 13.91 6.97 -0.72
N GLY A 87 13.95 7.27 -2.03
CA GLY A 87 14.77 8.34 -2.58
C GLY A 87 14.19 9.74 -2.39
N VAL A 88 12.95 9.86 -1.89
CA VAL A 88 12.29 11.12 -1.61
C VAL A 88 12.67 11.60 -0.21
N ASP A 89 12.96 12.90 -0.08
CA ASP A 89 13.14 13.53 1.23
C ASP A 89 11.77 13.88 1.81
N TRP A 90 11.33 13.08 2.77
CA TRP A 90 10.05 13.24 3.46
C TRP A 90 10.14 14.14 4.70
N THR A 91 11.34 14.53 5.13
CA THR A 91 11.53 15.30 6.38
C THR A 91 11.03 16.74 6.26
N GLY A 92 10.95 17.28 5.04
CA GLY A 92 10.36 18.59 4.76
C GLY A 92 8.84 18.58 4.52
N ALA A 93 8.18 17.43 4.62
CA ALA A 93 6.75 17.28 4.33
C ALA A 93 5.86 17.34 5.59
N GLU A 94 6.44 17.52 6.79
CA GLU A 94 5.69 17.92 7.98
C GLU A 94 5.08 19.31 7.72
N LYS A 95 3.78 19.33 7.41
CA LYS A 95 3.02 20.53 7.03
C LYS A 95 3.13 21.61 8.12
N GLU A 96 3.51 22.83 7.73
CA GLU A 96 3.19 24.08 8.44
C GLU A 96 1.69 24.21 8.75
#